data_AF-A0A5D4RVL4-F1
#
_entry.id   AF-A0A5D4RVL4-F1
#
_cell.length_a   1.000
_cell.length_b   1.000
_cell.length_c   1.000
_cell.angle_alpha   90.00
_cell.angle_beta   90.00
_cell.angle_gamma   90.00
#
_symmetry.space_group_name_H-M   'P 1'
#
loop_
_entity.id
_entity.type
_entity.pdbx_description
1 polymer ?
#
loop_
_entity_poly.entity_id
_entity_poly.type
_entity_poly.pdbx_seq_one_letter_code
_entity_poly.pdbx_strand_id
1 'polypeptide(L)' 'MIDVKVNQAYVKEIYLDELKKGIKEAEKQTIFWHMKELVRQNGLSVNTVQNDFFYEPDFPRYKVGRK' A
#
# COMPACT_ATOMS: atom_id res chain seq x y z
N MET A 1 -36.22 -27.48 10.18
CA MET A 1 -35.61 -26.22 9.71
C MET A 1 -34.48 -25.89 10.68
N ILE A 2 -33.23 -26.01 10.25
CA ILE A 2 -32.07 -25.72 11.11
C ILE A 2 -31.87 -24.20 11.06
N ASP A 3 -32.23 -23.52 12.14
CA ASP A 3 -32.04 -22.08 12.29
C ASP A 3 -30.56 -21.81 12.63
N VAL A 4 -29.77 -21.57 11.59
CA VAL A 4 -28.34 -21.22 11.75
C VAL A 4 -28.27 -19.76 12.19
N LYS A 5 -28.25 -19.53 13.50
CA LYS A 5 -27.93 -18.22 14.08
C LYS A 5 -26.47 -17.90 13.82
N VAL A 6 -26.20 -17.30 12.67
CA VAL A 6 -24.87 -16.83 12.29
C VAL A 6 -24.45 -15.75 13.29
N ASN A 7 -23.40 -16.04 14.07
CA ASN A 7 -22.81 -15.11 15.00
C ASN A 7 -22.13 -13.98 14.20
N GLN A 8 -22.82 -12.84 14.12
CA GLN A 8 -22.39 -11.67 13.35
C GLN A 8 -21.01 -11.13 13.79
N ALA A 9 -20.67 -11.31 15.07
CA ALA A 9 -19.34 -10.91 15.57
C ALA A 9 -18.23 -11.76 14.94
N TYR A 10 -18.44 -13.08 14.85
CA TYR A 10 -17.48 -14.01 14.25
C TYR A 10 -17.32 -13.78 12.75
N VAL A 11 -18.42 -13.46 12.04
CA VAL A 11 -18.36 -13.11 10.61
C VAL A 11 -17.57 -11.83 10.37
N LYS A 12 -17.74 -10.83 11.24
CA LYS A 12 -17.00 -9.57 11.15
C LYS A 12 -15.50 -9.76 11.40
N GLU A 13 -15.12 -10.64 12.32
CA GLU A 13 -13.72 -10.99 12.54
C GLU A 13 -13.10 -11.67 11.33
N ILE A 14 -13.78 -12.64 10.72
CA ILE A 14 -13.30 -13.32 9.50
C ILE A 14 -13.12 -12.30 8.37
N TYR A 15 -14.12 -11.44 8.16
CA TYR A 15 -14.05 -10.39 7.14
C TYR A 15 -12.85 -9.45 7.35
N LEU A 16 -12.63 -9.00 8.58
CA LEU A 16 -11.49 -8.13 8.91
C LEU A 16 -10.15 -8.83 8.75
N ASP A 17 -10.08 -10.14 9.02
CA ASP A 17 -8.86 -10.94 8.82
C ASP A 17 -8.53 -11.12 7.33
N GLU A 18 -9.54 -11.43 6.50
CA GLU A 18 -9.41 -11.52 5.05
C GLU A 18 -8.97 -10.18 4.45
N LEU A 19 -9.57 -9.07 4.92
CA LEU A 19 -9.24 -7.72 4.47
C LEU A 19 -7.80 -7.35 4.84
N LYS A 20 -7.36 -7.68 6.06
CA LYS A 20 -5.98 -7.47 6.49
C LYS A 20 -5.01 -8.30 5.65
N LYS A 21 -5.34 -9.54 5.30
CA LYS A 21 -4.52 -10.38 4.42
C LYS A 21 -4.38 -9.73 3.03
N GLY A 22 -5.48 -9.25 2.44
CA GLY A 22 -5.46 -8.56 1.16
C GLY A 22 -4.60 -7.29 1.17
N ILE A 23 -4.71 -6.47 2.22
CA ILE A 23 -3.86 -5.27 2.39
C ILE A 23 -2.38 -5.68 2.53
N LYS A 24 -2.09 -6.71 3.32
CA LYS A 24 -0.71 -7.19 3.55
C LYS A 24 -0.09 -7.79 2.27
N GLU A 25 -0.90 -8.41 1.41
CA GLU A 25 -0.48 -8.87 0.09
C GLU A 25 -0.12 -7.68 -0.82
N ALA A 26 -0.95 -6.63 -0.80
CA ALA A 26 -0.70 -5.40 -1.55
C ALA A 26 0.54 -4.65 -1.03
N GLU A 27 0.76 -4.60 0.29
CA GLU A 27 1.96 -4.01 0.90
C GLU A 27 3.25 -4.76 0.48
N LYS A 28 3.21 -6.08 0.33
CA LYS A 28 4.35 -6.86 -0.18
C LYS A 28 4.68 -6.53 -1.64
N GLN A 29 3.72 -6.02 -2.39
CA GLN A 29 3.94 -5.54 -3.76
C GLN A 29 4.40 -4.09 -3.81
N THR A 30 4.68 -3.46 -2.66
CA THR A 30 5.30 -2.12 -2.63
C THR A 30 6.73 -2.23 -3.16
N ILE A 31 6.87 -2.14 -4.48
CA ILE A 31 8.16 -2.10 -5.16
C ILE A 31 8.80 -0.77 -4.77
N PHE A 32 9.98 -0.82 -4.16
CA PHE A 32 10.80 0.38 -3.98
C PHE A 32 11.19 0.90 -5.37
N TRP A 33 10.49 1.93 -5.83
CA TRP A 33 10.83 2.59 -7.10
C TRP A 33 12.03 3.51 -6.90
N HIS A 34 13.10 3.22 -7.63
CA HIS A 34 14.16 4.21 -7.84
C HIS A 34 13.62 5.38 -8.67
N MET A 35 14.24 6.56 -8.55
CA MET A 35 13.78 7.80 -9.21
C MET A 35 13.46 7.64 -10.71
N LYS A 36 14.25 6.84 -11.44
CA LYS A 36 14.02 6.56 -12.87
C LYS A 36 12.71 5.78 -13.11
N GLU A 37 12.41 4.80 -12.27
CA GLU A 37 11.15 4.05 -12.36
C GLU A 37 9.98 4.93 -11.94
N LEU A 38 10.13 5.76 -10.91
CA LEU A 38 9.10 6.69 -10.47
C LEU A 38 8.70 7.68 -11.58
N VAL A 39 9.69 8.25 -12.27
CA VAL A 39 9.53 9.08 -13.47
C VAL A 39 8.85 8.31 -14.61
N ARG A 40 9.28 7.08 -14.87
CA ARG A 40 8.71 6.24 -15.94
C ARG A 40 7.25 5.87 -15.70
N GLN A 41 6.89 5.52 -14.47
CA GLN A 41 5.53 5.12 -14.09
C GLN A 41 4.56 6.30 -14.07
N ASN A 42 5.01 7.47 -13.61
CA ASN A 42 4.15 8.67 -13.52
C ASN A 42 4.16 9.51 -14.81
N GLY A 43 5.12 9.31 -15.72
CA GLY A 43 5.30 10.13 -16.92
C GLY A 43 5.75 11.57 -16.63
N LEU A 44 6.21 11.85 -15.40
CA LEU A 44 6.58 13.18 -14.93
C LEU A 44 8.08 13.42 -15.04
N SER A 45 8.49 14.68 -15.19
CA SER A 45 9.91 15.04 -15.14
C SER A 45 10.49 14.80 -13.74
N VAL A 46 11.81 14.54 -13.65
CA VAL A 46 12.50 14.36 -12.35
C VAL A 46 12.25 15.53 -11.40
N ASN A 47 12.24 16.76 -11.93
CA ASN A 47 12.03 17.97 -11.13
C ASN A 47 10.61 18.04 -10.56
N THR A 48 9.61 17.67 -11.37
CA THR A 48 8.21 17.60 -10.93
C THR A 48 8.04 16.53 -9.87
N VAL A 49 8.63 15.35 -10.08
CA VAL A 49 8.57 14.26 -9.10
C VAL A 49 9.22 14.66 -7.77
N GLN A 50 10.34 15.38 -7.82
CA GLN A 50 11.02 15.84 -6.62
C GLN A 50 10.22 16.93 -5.89
N ASN A 51 9.57 17.85 -6.60
CA ASN A 51 8.76 18.91 -5.97
C ASN A 51 7.43 18.41 -5.42
N ASP A 52 6.81 17.44 -6.09
CA ASP A 52 5.46 17.00 -5.73
C ASP A 52 5.49 15.84 -4.72
N PHE A 53 6.44 14.89 -4.85
CA PHE A 53 6.46 13.73 -3.97
C PHE A 53 7.43 13.85 -2.79
N PHE A 54 8.57 14.55 -2.91
CA PHE A 54 9.57 14.53 -1.84
C PHE A 54 9.27 15.50 -0.68
N TYR A 55 8.32 16.41 -0.88
CA TYR A 55 7.88 17.37 0.13
C TYR A 55 6.50 17.01 0.72
N GLU A 56 5.82 16.02 0.14
CA GLU A 56 4.57 15.49 0.68
C GLU A 56 4.84 14.61 1.92
N PRO A 57 4.27 14.95 3.09
CA PRO A 57 4.53 14.22 4.33
C PRO A 57 4.04 12.77 4.30
N ASP A 58 3.05 12.47 3.46
CA ASP A 58 2.48 11.12 3.31
C ASP A 58 3.23 10.26 2.27
N PHE A 59 4.26 10.81 1.60
CA PHE A 59 5.01 10.05 0.62
C PHE A 59 5.97 9.05 1.30
N PRO A 60 5.84 7.73 1.03
CA PRO A 60 6.65 6.69 1.67
C PRO A 60 8.09 6.69 1.13
N ARG A 61 8.92 7.63 1.62
CA ARG A 61 10.31 7.80 1.22
C ARG A 61 11.23 6.99 2.14
N TYR A 62 11.82 5.92 1.59
CA TYR A 62 12.80 5.10 2.30
C TYR A 62 14.20 5.28 1.69
N LYS A 63 15.19 5.60 2.53
CA LYS A 63 16.60 5.56 2.12
C LYS A 63 17.08 4.11 2.22
N VAL A 64 17.21 3.42 1.08
CA VAL A 64 17.76 2.07 1.00
C VAL A 64 19.27 2.15 0.78
N GLY A 65 20.05 1.75 1.79
CA GLY A 65 21.52 1.70 1.75
C GLY A 65 22.25 2.91 2.36
N ARG A 66 23.58 2.85 2.34
CA ARG A 66 24.50 3.92 2.79
C ARG A 66 25.36 4.40 1.63
N LYS A 67 24.85 5.37 0.89
CA LYS A 67 25.58 6.46 0.24
C LYS A 67 24.52 7.45 -0.23
#